data_AF-A0A959ADW4-F1
#
_entry.id   AF-A0A959ADW4-F1
#
_cell.length_a   1.000
_cell.length_b   1.000
_cell.length_c   1.000
_cell.angle_alpha   90.00
_cell.angle_beta   90.00
_cell.angle_gamma   90.00
#
_symmetry.space_group_name_H-M   'P 1'
#
loop_
_entity.id
_entity.type
_entity.pdbx_description
1 polymer ?
#
loop_
_entity_poly.entity_id
_entity_poly.type
_entity_poly.pdbx_seq_one_letter_code
_entity_poly.pdbx_strand_id
1 'polypeptide(L)'
;MAKLETLRQALENAMNAAQDEINIVNNTFRDLDDVKSFVTDVLSATGLTSANPLKIEDLAGKPLLDTGTAGQITVQGKSNILLYLLNAGGGSGSFPKTDFTIVFTEPVEDQLDLDVTVVVPQGTTATFGFLPSFQLGSPDQDLVMNLTKTGSAFGMNLTGADGDPVALPGVSAVANLTEGSGLDTLVPESLFDAISGIAFNDLRVKFNPSDSTVSLLGVDLQYLFNGDASGNWNMAPGVGVSGLRFAIEVENAVPAPGDTRLPSAIIQGTLNAGGTDVPLELSTANAATDLWTAGIQAGETVVMPTLGDLLNTMLDTATLDTIPAPVKDIPGITIDALTVEFDPRRKTDPQEKTIKNLRFDISLGSDWELAPGFLSTQNNRLAFDIENLLDSANRTIAGTAESTLTVAGAPFNFLLEKTADAENWTMSGALEDGSSLPLS
;
A
#
# COMPACT_ATOMS: atom_id res chain seq x y z
N MET A 1 17.62 61.58 -29.56
CA MET A 1 16.56 61.18 -30.51
C MET A 1 16.96 59.97 -31.35
N ALA A 2 18.09 59.97 -32.08
CA ALA A 2 18.49 58.80 -32.88
C ALA A 2 18.73 57.49 -32.08
N LYS A 3 19.24 57.56 -30.84
CA LYS A 3 19.42 56.37 -29.96
C LYS A 3 18.11 55.83 -29.34
N LEU A 4 17.05 56.63 -29.30
CA LEU A 4 15.73 56.20 -28.81
C LEU A 4 14.98 55.42 -29.90
N GLU A 5 15.14 55.82 -31.16
CA GLU A 5 14.50 55.16 -32.29
C GLU A 5 15.13 53.79 -32.59
N THR A 6 16.45 53.64 -32.43
CA THR A 6 17.14 52.34 -32.53
C THR A 6 16.71 51.36 -31.44
N LEU A 7 16.36 51.86 -30.24
CA LEU A 7 15.88 51.04 -29.13
C LEU A 7 14.41 50.62 -29.33
N ARG A 8 13.57 51.53 -29.85
CA ARG A 8 12.18 51.27 -30.23
C ARG A 8 12.08 50.19 -31.31
N GLN A 9 12.91 50.27 -32.35
CA GLN A 9 12.93 49.30 -33.45
C GLN A 9 13.45 47.92 -33.01
N ALA A 10 14.40 47.85 -32.08
CA ALA A 10 14.89 46.59 -31.52
C ALA A 10 13.85 45.90 -30.61
N LEU A 11 13.04 46.69 -29.89
CA LEU A 11 11.92 46.20 -29.07
C LEU A 11 10.72 45.76 -29.92
N GLU A 12 10.35 46.50 -30.97
CA GLU A 12 9.28 46.08 -31.91
C GLU A 12 9.64 44.78 -32.65
N ASN A 13 10.92 44.56 -32.97
CA ASN A 13 11.39 43.31 -33.57
C ASN A 13 11.43 42.13 -32.58
N ALA A 14 11.54 42.40 -31.28
CA ALA A 14 11.48 41.38 -30.24
C ALA A 14 10.03 41.01 -29.86
N MET A 15 9.07 41.93 -30.01
CA MET A 15 7.66 41.74 -29.64
C MET A 15 6.81 41.05 -30.71
N ASN A 16 7.20 41.05 -31.98
CA ASN A 16 6.37 40.55 -33.09
C ASN A 16 6.66 39.11 -33.55
N ALA A 17 7.39 38.33 -32.75
CA ALA A 17 7.62 36.91 -33.05
C ALA A 17 7.18 36.03 -31.86
N ALA A 18 5.89 35.67 -31.91
CA ALA A 18 5.24 34.62 -31.12
C ALA A 18 5.07 34.85 -29.61
N GLN A 19 3.86 34.51 -29.17
CA GLN A 19 3.33 34.56 -27.81
C GLN A 19 4.13 33.66 -26.85
N ASP A 20 4.03 33.96 -25.55
CA ASP A 20 4.19 33.05 -24.39
C ASP A 20 5.30 33.34 -23.36
N GLU A 21 5.76 34.58 -23.19
CA GLU A 21 6.47 34.93 -21.94
C GLU A 21 6.44 36.42 -21.60
N ILE A 22 6.07 36.76 -20.36
CA ILE A 22 6.31 38.08 -19.75
C ILE A 22 7.55 37.96 -18.88
N ASN A 23 8.69 38.46 -19.39
CA ASN A 23 9.88 38.65 -18.56
C ASN A 23 9.74 39.95 -17.76
N ILE A 24 9.48 39.84 -16.45
CA ILE A 24 9.51 40.97 -15.54
C ILE A 24 10.98 41.32 -15.28
N VAL A 25 11.47 42.37 -15.94
CA VAL A 25 12.80 42.90 -15.68
C VAL A 25 12.79 43.61 -14.32
N ASN A 26 13.84 43.35 -13.55
CA ASN A 26 14.06 43.95 -12.24
C ASN A 26 13.94 45.51 -12.30
N ASN A 27 13.22 46.11 -11.35
CA ASN A 27 12.87 47.55 -11.26
C ASN A 27 11.76 48.11 -12.20
N THR A 28 10.83 47.29 -12.67
CA THR A 28 9.73 47.77 -13.54
C THR A 28 8.62 48.52 -12.78
N PHE A 29 8.46 48.28 -11.48
CA PHE A 29 7.40 48.90 -10.68
C PHE A 29 8.01 49.78 -9.59
N ARG A 30 7.52 51.02 -9.45
CA ARG A 30 8.09 52.00 -8.52
C ARG A 30 7.48 51.90 -7.13
N ASP A 31 6.23 51.46 -7.04
CA ASP A 31 5.53 51.24 -5.79
C ASP A 31 4.35 50.27 -5.98
N LEU A 32 3.66 50.02 -4.87
CA LEU A 32 2.55 49.07 -4.77
C LEU A 32 1.32 49.49 -5.59
N ASP A 33 1.15 50.78 -5.88
CA ASP A 33 -0.02 51.27 -6.62
C ASP A 33 0.16 51.11 -8.14
N ASP A 34 1.40 51.18 -8.65
CA ASP A 34 1.75 50.80 -10.02
C ASP A 34 1.44 49.31 -10.32
N VAL A 35 1.68 48.44 -9.34
CA VAL A 35 1.37 47.00 -9.45
C VAL A 35 -0.14 46.76 -9.44
N LYS A 36 -0.89 47.46 -8.57
CA LYS A 36 -2.36 47.35 -8.50
C LYS A 36 -3.04 47.77 -9.78
N SER A 37 -2.60 48.88 -10.38
CA SER A 37 -3.17 49.37 -11.64
C SER A 37 -2.92 48.39 -12.77
N PHE A 38 -1.69 47.86 -12.88
CA PHE A 38 -1.34 46.86 -13.90
C PHE A 38 -2.16 45.56 -13.78
N VAL A 39 -2.29 45.01 -12.57
CA VAL A 39 -3.03 43.76 -12.34
C VAL A 39 -4.54 43.95 -12.56
N THR A 40 -5.09 45.11 -12.19
CA THR A 40 -6.51 45.45 -12.43
C THR A 40 -6.80 45.57 -13.93
N ASP A 41 -5.88 46.14 -14.70
CA ASP A 41 -6.00 46.28 -16.15
C ASP A 41 -5.89 44.92 -16.87
N VAL A 42 -5.03 44.02 -16.38
CA VAL A 42 -4.90 42.65 -16.91
C VAL A 42 -6.17 41.82 -16.63
N LEU A 43 -6.68 41.85 -15.40
CA LEU A 43 -7.86 41.06 -15.02
C LEU A 43 -9.16 41.57 -15.66
N SER A 44 -9.26 42.87 -15.91
CA SER A 44 -10.39 43.47 -16.64
C SER A 44 -10.33 43.21 -18.14
N ALA A 45 -9.14 43.11 -18.74
CA ALA A 45 -8.95 42.76 -20.15
C ALA A 45 -9.28 41.28 -20.47
N THR A 46 -9.20 40.38 -19.49
CA THR A 46 -9.48 38.94 -19.67
C THR A 46 -10.94 38.55 -19.43
N GLY A 47 -11.83 39.50 -19.10
CA GLY A 47 -13.27 39.23 -18.93
C GLY A 47 -13.65 38.42 -17.68
N LEU A 48 -12.76 38.31 -16.69
CA LEU A 48 -13.00 37.64 -15.41
C LEU A 48 -13.80 38.56 -14.46
N THR A 49 -15.07 38.81 -14.75
CA THR A 49 -15.95 39.55 -13.84
C THR A 49 -16.69 38.59 -12.88
N SER A 50 -16.35 38.73 -11.59
CA SER A 50 -17.24 38.67 -10.41
C SER A 50 -18.19 37.47 -10.16
N ALA A 51 -18.12 36.35 -10.89
CA ALA A 51 -19.00 35.20 -10.61
C ALA A 51 -18.37 34.10 -9.73
N ASN A 52 -17.07 34.13 -9.46
CA ASN A 52 -16.40 33.09 -8.64
C ASN A 52 -15.41 33.72 -7.66
N PRO A 53 -15.79 33.92 -6.39
CA PRO A 53 -14.81 34.27 -5.36
C PRO A 53 -14.07 33.00 -4.92
N LEU A 54 -12.75 33.12 -4.80
CA LEU A 54 -11.93 32.24 -3.98
C LEU A 54 -12.61 32.11 -2.60
N LYS A 55 -12.98 30.88 -2.18
CA LYS A 55 -13.65 30.66 -0.90
C LYS A 55 -12.66 30.06 0.10
N ILE A 56 -12.35 30.80 1.16
CA ILE A 56 -11.49 30.36 2.26
C ILE A 56 -12.33 30.41 3.55
N GLU A 57 -12.41 29.30 4.28
CA GLU A 57 -13.21 29.19 5.51
C GLU A 57 -12.32 29.01 6.75
N ASP A 58 -12.75 29.61 7.87
CA ASP A 58 -12.03 29.64 9.16
C ASP A 58 -12.48 28.48 10.05
N LEU A 59 -11.54 27.61 10.43
CA LEU A 59 -11.69 26.67 11.54
C LEU A 59 -11.20 27.37 12.83
N ALA A 60 -12.13 28.07 13.48
CA ALA A 60 -12.04 28.66 14.82
C ALA A 60 -11.58 30.14 14.97
N GLY A 61 -12.40 31.06 14.45
CA GLY A 61 -12.86 32.26 15.16
C GLY A 61 -11.84 33.40 15.34
N LYS A 62 -10.78 33.46 14.53
CA LYS A 62 -9.93 34.65 14.39
C LYS A 62 -9.62 34.89 12.91
N PRO A 63 -9.59 36.15 12.42
CA PRO A 63 -9.33 36.41 11.01
C PRO A 63 -7.89 35.99 10.68
N LEU A 64 -7.75 34.88 9.97
CA LEU A 64 -6.47 34.29 9.56
C LEU A 64 -5.88 34.98 8.31
N LEU A 65 -6.63 35.87 7.65
CA LEU A 65 -6.34 36.32 6.29
C LEU A 65 -6.65 37.81 6.09
N ASP A 66 -5.69 38.54 5.52
CA ASP A 66 -5.94 39.79 4.79
C ASP A 66 -6.09 39.46 3.31
N THR A 67 -7.31 39.61 2.77
CA THR A 67 -7.66 39.33 1.36
C THR A 67 -7.70 40.61 0.51
N GLY A 68 -7.12 41.71 0.98
CA GLY A 68 -7.10 43.00 0.27
C GLY A 68 -6.32 43.03 -1.05
N THR A 69 -5.67 41.93 -1.44
CA THR A 69 -4.84 41.82 -2.66
C THR A 69 -5.21 40.56 -3.45
N ALA A 70 -5.55 40.69 -4.73
CA ALA A 70 -5.83 39.54 -5.59
C ALA A 70 -4.55 38.75 -5.90
N GLY A 71 -4.54 37.44 -5.64
CA GLY A 71 -3.42 36.52 -5.95
C GLY A 71 -2.36 36.35 -4.85
N GLN A 72 -2.57 36.91 -3.65
CA GLN A 72 -1.72 36.66 -2.48
C GLN A 72 -2.54 36.22 -1.28
N ILE A 73 -1.99 35.24 -0.55
CA ILE A 73 -2.51 34.78 0.73
C ILE A 73 -1.46 35.14 1.77
N THR A 74 -1.77 36.12 2.61
CA THR A 74 -0.91 36.54 3.72
C THR A 74 -1.32 35.78 4.97
N VAL A 75 -0.38 35.00 5.54
CA VAL A 75 -0.64 34.16 6.72
C VAL A 75 0.24 34.63 7.87
N GLN A 76 -0.38 34.93 9.00
CA GLN A 76 0.32 35.34 10.23
C GLN A 76 0.29 34.19 11.26
N GLY A 77 1.47 33.65 11.60
CA GLY A 77 1.65 32.65 12.66
C GLY A 77 1.81 31.20 12.17
N LYS A 78 1.75 30.24 13.12
CA LYS A 78 1.64 28.80 12.81
C LYS A 78 0.19 28.53 12.38
N SER A 79 -0.04 28.28 11.10
CA SER A 79 -1.39 28.12 10.57
C SER A 79 -1.45 26.94 9.61
N ASN A 80 -2.49 26.13 9.72
CA ASN A 80 -2.88 25.17 8.69
C ASN A 80 -3.62 25.96 7.60
N ILE A 81 -3.18 25.86 6.34
CA ILE A 81 -3.78 26.61 5.23
C ILE A 81 -4.57 25.62 4.36
N LEU A 82 -5.89 25.75 4.35
CA LEU A 82 -6.75 24.96 3.48
C LEU A 82 -7.08 25.76 2.21
N LEU A 83 -6.71 25.23 1.04
CA LEU A 83 -6.91 25.89 -0.26
C LEU A 83 -7.89 25.09 -1.13
N TYR A 84 -9.08 25.65 -1.37
CA TYR A 84 -10.01 25.10 -2.35
C TYR A 84 -9.79 25.76 -3.71
N LEU A 85 -9.40 24.97 -4.72
CA LEU A 85 -9.27 25.43 -6.10
C LEU A 85 -10.42 24.83 -6.92
N LEU A 86 -11.52 25.59 -7.00
CA LEU A 86 -12.73 25.15 -7.71
C LEU A 86 -12.60 25.41 -9.22
N ASN A 87 -12.68 24.35 -10.03
CA ASN A 87 -12.83 24.48 -11.47
C ASN A 87 -14.30 24.76 -11.81
N ALA A 88 -14.65 26.04 -11.93
CA ALA A 88 -16.00 26.47 -12.24
C ALA A 88 -16.25 26.45 -13.77
N GLY A 89 -16.34 25.26 -14.33
CA GLY A 89 -16.75 25.07 -15.72
C GLY A 89 -16.35 23.70 -16.24
N GLY A 90 -17.32 22.80 -16.41
CA GLY A 90 -17.14 21.42 -16.89
C GLY A 90 -16.64 21.26 -18.33
N GLY A 91 -15.65 22.05 -18.74
CA GLY A 91 -14.85 21.83 -19.92
C GLY A 91 -13.46 21.32 -19.54
N SER A 92 -12.76 20.73 -20.50
CA SER A 92 -11.36 20.29 -20.42
C SER A 92 -10.37 21.47 -20.31
N GLY A 93 -10.61 22.37 -19.37
CA GLY A 93 -9.75 23.50 -19.05
C GLY A 93 -8.57 23.02 -18.22
N SER A 94 -7.37 23.23 -18.73
CA SER A 94 -6.15 23.17 -17.93
C SER A 94 -6.30 24.06 -16.69
N PHE A 95 -5.89 23.56 -15.53
CA PHE A 95 -5.62 24.41 -14.37
C PHE A 95 -4.89 25.67 -14.83
N PRO A 96 -5.32 26.89 -14.47
CA PRO A 96 -4.47 28.04 -14.72
C PRO A 96 -3.12 27.75 -14.07
N LYS A 97 -2.02 27.93 -14.83
CA LYS A 97 -0.67 28.03 -14.27
C LYS A 97 -0.63 29.29 -13.41
N THR A 98 -1.26 29.23 -12.25
CA THR A 98 -1.23 30.29 -11.26
C THR A 98 -0.20 29.90 -10.23
N ASP A 99 1.00 30.47 -10.37
CA ASP A 99 1.94 30.53 -9.27
C ASP A 99 1.27 31.32 -8.15
N PHE A 100 1.05 30.69 -7.00
CA PHE A 100 0.65 31.41 -5.79
C PHE A 100 1.90 31.59 -4.92
N THR A 101 2.12 32.83 -4.47
CA THR A 101 3.21 33.14 -3.55
C THR A 101 2.60 33.44 -2.19
N ILE A 102 2.99 32.67 -1.17
CA ILE A 102 2.68 32.98 0.24
C ILE A 102 3.76 33.94 0.72
N VAL A 103 3.36 35.15 1.11
CA VAL A 103 4.27 36.18 1.61
C VAL A 103 4.02 36.38 3.10
N PHE A 104 5.08 36.24 3.90
CA PHE A 104 5.04 36.50 5.33
C PHE A 104 5.42 37.96 5.59
N THR A 105 4.69 38.62 6.50
CA THR A 105 4.91 40.02 6.87
C THR A 105 6.12 40.24 7.78
N GLU A 106 6.67 39.17 8.34
CA GLU A 106 7.87 39.17 9.18
C GLU A 106 8.90 38.17 8.62
N PRO A 107 10.22 38.36 8.88
CA PRO A 107 11.22 37.37 8.54
C PRO A 107 10.86 36.03 9.18
N VAL A 108 10.64 35.01 8.36
CA VAL A 108 10.45 33.65 8.85
C VAL A 108 11.81 33.16 9.34
N GLU A 109 11.98 33.03 10.66
CA GLU A 109 13.17 32.39 11.23
C GLU A 109 13.15 30.89 10.88
N ASP A 110 13.83 30.52 9.79
CA ASP A 110 14.33 29.21 9.31
C ASP A 110 13.49 27.91 9.43
N GLN A 111 12.29 27.92 10.00
CA GLN A 111 11.43 26.74 10.13
C GLN A 111 9.95 27.11 9.99
N LEU A 112 9.55 27.48 8.77
CA LEU A 112 8.15 27.36 8.41
C LEU A 112 7.86 25.89 8.13
N ASP A 113 7.12 25.28 9.05
CA ASP A 113 6.36 24.07 8.76
C ASP A 113 5.07 24.48 8.06
N LEU A 114 4.74 23.79 6.98
CA LEU A 114 3.59 24.08 6.14
C LEU A 114 2.78 22.81 5.96
N ASP A 115 1.47 22.92 6.06
CA ASP A 115 0.51 21.87 5.75
C ASP A 115 -0.56 22.49 4.84
N VAL A 116 -0.63 22.00 3.61
CA VAL A 116 -1.52 22.48 2.56
C VAL A 116 -2.27 21.30 1.97
N THR A 117 -3.60 21.35 2.04
CA THR A 117 -4.47 20.41 1.36
C THR A 117 -5.02 21.05 0.08
N VAL A 118 -4.84 20.36 -1.04
CA VAL A 118 -5.38 20.70 -2.36
C VAL A 118 -6.39 19.64 -2.76
N VAL A 119 -7.60 20.05 -3.09
CA VAL A 119 -8.64 19.14 -3.60
C VAL A 119 -8.76 19.32 -5.12
N VAL A 120 -8.60 18.24 -5.88
CA VAL A 120 -8.87 18.20 -7.32
C VAL A 120 -10.27 17.62 -7.52
N PRO A 121 -11.24 18.39 -8.02
CA PRO A 121 -12.61 17.91 -8.15
C PRO A 121 -12.76 16.76 -9.15
N GLN A 122 -13.71 15.87 -8.88
CA GLN A 122 -14.23 14.86 -9.78
C GLN A 122 -14.45 15.44 -11.19
N GLY A 123 -14.11 14.68 -12.22
CA GLY A 123 -14.26 15.11 -13.61
C GLY A 123 -13.12 15.98 -14.15
N THR A 124 -12.14 16.36 -13.30
CA THR A 124 -11.03 17.23 -13.70
C THR A 124 -9.79 16.41 -14.05
N THR A 125 -9.18 16.65 -15.21
CA THR A 125 -7.89 16.01 -15.53
C THR A 125 -6.79 16.59 -14.64
N ALA A 126 -6.12 15.73 -13.88
CA ALA A 126 -4.98 16.10 -13.05
C ALA A 126 -3.67 15.70 -13.72
N THR A 127 -2.80 16.66 -13.96
CA THR A 127 -1.45 16.43 -14.47
C THR A 127 -0.43 16.85 -13.42
N PHE A 128 0.40 15.91 -12.99
CA PHE A 128 1.45 16.18 -12.02
C PHE A 128 2.76 16.43 -12.75
N GLY A 129 3.22 17.69 -12.77
CA GLY A 129 4.42 18.08 -13.54
C GLY A 129 5.71 17.35 -13.14
N PHE A 130 5.78 16.86 -11.90
CA PHE A 130 6.90 16.07 -11.36
C PHE A 130 6.75 14.56 -11.62
N LEU A 131 5.57 14.09 -12.04
CA LEU A 131 5.29 12.72 -12.47
C LEU A 131 4.56 12.76 -13.82
N PRO A 132 5.22 13.14 -14.92
CA PRO A 132 4.55 13.39 -16.20
C PRO A 132 3.88 12.15 -16.82
N SER A 133 4.31 10.96 -16.42
CA SER A 133 3.69 9.67 -16.78
C SER A 133 2.45 9.33 -15.94
N PHE A 134 2.25 10.01 -14.81
CA PHE A 134 1.09 9.84 -13.94
C PHE A 134 0.06 10.91 -14.28
N GLN A 135 -0.80 10.60 -15.25
CA GLN A 135 -1.94 11.44 -15.62
C GLN A 135 -3.23 10.77 -15.14
N LEU A 136 -3.95 11.43 -14.23
CA LEU A 136 -5.26 10.97 -13.81
C LEU A 136 -6.30 11.64 -14.71
N GLY A 137 -6.79 10.86 -15.68
CA GLY A 137 -7.85 11.30 -16.58
C GLY A 137 -9.18 11.34 -15.85
N SER A 138 -9.66 12.54 -15.52
CA SER A 138 -11.04 12.80 -15.06
C SER A 138 -11.53 11.78 -14.02
N PRO A 139 -10.97 11.78 -12.79
CA PRO A 139 -11.33 10.81 -11.77
C PRO A 139 -12.84 10.90 -11.49
N ASP A 140 -13.43 9.78 -11.12
CA ASP A 140 -14.84 9.62 -10.76
C ASP A 140 -15.13 10.03 -9.31
N GLN A 141 -14.13 10.53 -8.60
CA GLN A 141 -14.24 11.16 -7.29
C GLN A 141 -13.23 12.32 -7.15
N ASP A 142 -13.38 13.10 -6.08
CA ASP A 142 -12.41 14.14 -5.72
C ASP A 142 -11.08 13.49 -5.29
N LEU A 143 -9.96 14.14 -5.62
CA LEU A 143 -8.63 13.75 -5.15
C LEU A 143 -8.14 14.74 -4.10
N VAL A 144 -7.51 14.24 -3.05
CA VAL A 144 -6.95 15.06 -1.98
C VAL A 144 -5.44 14.92 -2.01
N MET A 145 -4.75 16.03 -2.28
CA MET A 145 -3.30 16.13 -2.16
C MET A 145 -2.95 16.92 -0.91
N ASN A 146 -2.25 16.30 0.04
CA ASN A 146 -1.66 16.97 1.19
C ASN A 146 -0.18 17.23 0.91
N LEU A 147 0.24 18.48 1.05
CA LEU A 147 1.61 18.94 0.90
C LEU A 147 2.11 19.39 2.26
N THR A 148 3.18 18.77 2.74
CA THR A 148 3.81 19.10 4.00
C THR A 148 5.22 19.63 3.79
N LYS A 149 5.67 20.54 4.66
CA LYS A 149 7.07 20.92 4.81
C LYS A 149 7.39 20.85 6.29
N THR A 150 8.47 20.16 6.65
CA THR A 150 8.96 20.12 8.03
C THR A 150 10.46 20.33 8.03
N GLY A 151 10.92 21.45 8.57
CA GLY A 151 12.31 21.88 8.42
C GLY A 151 12.72 22.00 6.93
N SER A 152 13.69 21.20 6.49
CA SER A 152 14.15 21.13 5.09
C SER A 152 13.46 20.06 4.24
N ALA A 153 12.65 19.19 4.84
CA ALA A 153 11.98 18.10 4.15
C ALA A 153 10.61 18.54 3.64
N PHE A 154 10.26 18.07 2.45
CA PHE A 154 8.96 18.24 1.82
C PHE A 154 8.29 16.88 1.71
N GLY A 155 6.98 16.84 1.96
CA GLY A 155 6.15 15.67 1.84
C GLY A 155 4.98 15.94 0.92
N MET A 156 4.59 14.95 0.15
CA MET A 156 3.34 14.91 -0.58
C MET A 156 2.63 13.61 -0.23
N ASN A 157 1.32 13.70 0.02
CA ASN A 157 0.45 12.56 0.06
C ASN A 157 -0.75 12.79 -0.88
N LEU A 158 -1.09 11.82 -1.72
CA LEU A 158 -2.25 11.85 -2.59
C LEU A 158 -3.18 10.68 -2.26
N THR A 159 -4.43 10.98 -1.95
CA THR A 159 -5.49 10.00 -1.62
C THR A 159 -6.78 10.36 -2.37
N GLY A 160 -7.76 9.46 -2.38
CA GLY A 160 -9.13 9.84 -2.73
C GLY A 160 -9.78 10.68 -1.64
N ALA A 161 -10.89 11.33 -2.00
CA ALA A 161 -11.79 11.95 -1.04
C ALA A 161 -12.26 10.93 -0.01
N ASP A 162 -12.42 11.37 1.24
CA ASP A 162 -12.88 10.54 2.37
C ASP A 162 -12.03 9.28 2.65
N GLY A 163 -10.87 9.14 1.99
CA GLY A 163 -9.98 7.97 2.09
C GLY A 163 -10.32 6.85 1.10
N ASP A 164 -11.21 7.08 0.15
CA ASP A 164 -11.65 6.06 -0.80
C ASP A 164 -10.58 5.77 -1.90
N PRO A 165 -10.49 4.52 -2.41
CA PRO A 165 -9.54 4.17 -3.47
C PRO A 165 -9.82 4.91 -4.77
N VAL A 166 -8.80 5.48 -5.41
CA VAL A 166 -8.91 6.19 -6.69
C VAL A 166 -8.56 5.27 -7.85
N ALA A 167 -9.52 4.99 -8.73
CA ALA A 167 -9.29 4.18 -9.92
C ALA A 167 -8.22 4.80 -10.84
N LEU A 168 -7.24 4.00 -11.24
CA LEU A 168 -6.25 4.35 -12.25
C LEU A 168 -6.78 4.03 -13.66
N PRO A 169 -6.40 4.82 -14.68
CA PRO A 169 -6.83 4.59 -16.06
C PRO A 169 -6.23 3.29 -16.63
N GLY A 170 -6.95 2.18 -16.45
CA GLY A 170 -6.77 0.89 -17.14
C GLY A 170 -5.54 0.05 -16.76
N VAL A 171 -5.67 -1.27 -16.83
CA VAL A 171 -4.60 -2.26 -16.56
C VAL A 171 -3.36 -2.06 -17.47
N SER A 172 -3.55 -1.45 -18.64
CA SER A 172 -2.46 -1.08 -19.57
C SER A 172 -1.51 -0.02 -19.01
N ALA A 173 -1.95 0.86 -18.11
CA ALA A 173 -1.05 1.80 -17.43
C ALA A 173 -0.12 1.08 -16.44
N VAL A 174 -0.56 -0.02 -15.85
CA VAL A 174 0.25 -0.82 -14.92
C VAL A 174 1.23 -1.73 -15.65
N ALA A 175 0.91 -2.21 -16.86
CA ALA A 175 1.87 -2.90 -17.73
C ALA A 175 3.08 -2.02 -18.12
N ASN A 176 2.91 -0.69 -18.11
CA ASN A 176 4.02 0.25 -18.30
C ASN A 176 4.91 0.41 -17.05
N LEU A 177 4.42 0.02 -15.86
CA LEU A 177 5.19 0.04 -14.61
C LEU A 177 6.11 -1.18 -14.46
N THR A 178 5.85 -2.28 -15.18
CA THR A 178 6.60 -3.55 -15.12
C THR A 178 7.72 -3.65 -16.17
N GLU A 179 8.41 -2.53 -16.45
CA GLU A 179 9.47 -2.45 -17.49
C GLU A 179 9.02 -2.93 -18.89
N GLY A 180 7.72 -2.82 -19.20
CA GLY A 180 7.16 -3.14 -20.51
C GLY A 180 6.89 -4.62 -20.77
N SER A 181 6.99 -5.48 -19.75
CA SER A 181 6.47 -6.85 -19.82
C SER A 181 4.98 -6.84 -19.53
N GLY A 182 4.15 -7.35 -20.46
CA GLY A 182 2.71 -7.42 -20.28
C GLY A 182 2.33 -8.24 -19.04
N LEU A 183 1.41 -7.72 -18.22
CA LEU A 183 0.89 -8.40 -17.02
C LEU A 183 0.37 -9.81 -17.33
N ASP A 184 -0.22 -10.00 -18.51
CA ASP A 184 -0.70 -11.27 -19.06
C ASP A 184 0.38 -12.36 -19.16
N THR A 185 1.66 -11.98 -19.19
CA THR A 185 2.79 -12.93 -19.18
C THR A 185 3.27 -13.31 -17.78
N LEU A 186 2.85 -12.56 -16.76
CA LEU A 186 3.31 -12.70 -15.38
C LEU A 186 2.28 -13.35 -14.45
N VAL A 187 0.99 -13.21 -14.77
CA VAL A 187 -0.11 -13.76 -13.97
C VAL A 187 -0.94 -14.77 -14.75
N PRO A 188 -1.65 -15.70 -14.09
CA PRO A 188 -2.61 -16.59 -14.75
C PRO A 188 -3.67 -15.80 -15.53
N GLU A 189 -4.10 -16.32 -16.69
CA GLU A 189 -5.12 -15.70 -17.55
C GLU A 189 -6.42 -15.41 -16.77
N SER A 190 -6.84 -16.33 -15.91
CA SER A 190 -8.04 -16.14 -15.07
C SER A 190 -7.93 -14.99 -14.07
N LEU A 191 -6.72 -14.66 -13.59
CA LEU A 191 -6.48 -13.49 -12.74
C LEU A 191 -6.51 -12.23 -13.59
N PHE A 192 -5.84 -12.26 -14.74
CA PHE A 192 -5.83 -11.13 -15.67
C PHE A 192 -7.25 -10.73 -16.10
N ASP A 193 -8.09 -11.71 -16.44
CA ASP A 193 -9.50 -11.49 -16.82
C ASP A 193 -10.37 -10.97 -15.65
N ALA A 194 -10.05 -11.36 -14.41
CA ALA A 194 -10.78 -10.90 -13.23
C ALA A 194 -10.44 -9.45 -12.84
N ILE A 195 -9.22 -9.00 -13.14
CA ILE A 195 -8.76 -7.64 -12.88
C ILE A 195 -9.34 -6.70 -13.94
N SER A 196 -10.40 -6.00 -13.56
CA SER A 196 -11.02 -4.97 -14.41
C SER A 196 -10.30 -3.61 -14.32
N GLY A 197 -9.51 -3.42 -13.26
CA GLY A 197 -8.81 -2.16 -12.98
C GLY A 197 -7.95 -2.26 -11.73
N ILE A 198 -7.20 -1.19 -11.48
CA ILE A 198 -6.39 -1.00 -10.28
C ILE A 198 -6.73 0.39 -9.75
N ALA A 199 -6.87 0.52 -8.44
CA ALA A 199 -6.99 1.78 -7.75
C ALA A 199 -5.74 2.02 -6.90
N PHE A 200 -5.43 3.27 -6.58
CA PHE A 200 -4.49 3.58 -5.50
C PHE A 200 -5.27 4.10 -4.29
N ASN A 201 -4.89 3.64 -3.11
CA ASN A 201 -5.40 4.16 -1.84
C ASN A 201 -4.60 5.39 -1.41
N ASP A 202 -3.29 5.34 -1.66
CA ASP A 202 -2.34 6.30 -1.10
C ASP A 202 -1.06 6.34 -1.94
N LEU A 203 -0.59 7.56 -2.23
CA LEU A 203 0.68 7.82 -2.91
C LEU A 203 1.47 8.86 -2.09
N ARG A 204 2.56 8.40 -1.48
CA ARG A 204 3.42 9.21 -0.60
C ARG A 204 4.77 9.47 -1.23
N VAL A 205 5.25 10.71 -1.11
CA VAL A 205 6.61 11.09 -1.47
C VAL A 205 7.18 11.99 -0.38
N LYS A 206 8.41 11.73 0.07
CA LYS A 206 9.19 12.67 0.88
C LYS A 206 10.50 12.99 0.18
N PHE A 207 10.81 14.27 0.03
CA PHE A 207 11.96 14.73 -0.73
C PHE A 207 12.58 15.98 -0.10
N ASN A 208 13.84 16.24 -0.44
CA ASN A 208 14.52 17.47 -0.08
C ASN A 208 15.08 18.12 -1.36
N PRO A 209 14.55 19.28 -1.78
CA PRO A 209 15.01 19.94 -3.00
C PRO A 209 16.43 20.49 -2.85
N SER A 210 16.89 20.77 -1.63
CA SER A 210 18.21 21.35 -1.37
C SER A 210 19.36 20.41 -1.74
N ASP A 211 19.14 19.11 -1.59
CA ASP A 211 20.10 18.04 -1.91
C ASP A 211 19.61 17.12 -3.05
N SER A 212 18.44 17.40 -3.64
CA SER A 212 17.81 16.60 -4.70
C SER A 212 17.57 15.14 -4.32
N THR A 213 17.38 14.86 -3.03
CA THR A 213 17.11 13.50 -2.54
C THR A 213 15.61 13.23 -2.40
N VAL A 214 15.24 11.96 -2.49
CA VAL A 214 13.89 11.46 -2.19
C VAL A 214 14.06 10.40 -1.11
N SER A 215 13.69 10.74 0.12
CA SER A 215 13.85 9.88 1.30
C SER A 215 12.77 8.82 1.41
N LEU A 216 11.61 9.03 0.78
CA LEU A 216 10.52 8.06 0.73
C LEU A 216 9.73 8.18 -0.57
N LEU A 217 9.44 7.05 -1.20
CA LEU A 217 8.39 6.89 -2.20
C LEU A 217 7.53 5.70 -1.77
N GLY A 218 6.23 5.90 -1.57
CA GLY A 218 5.29 4.87 -1.16
C GLY A 218 4.06 4.86 -2.05
N VAL A 219 3.59 3.67 -2.43
CA VAL A 219 2.36 3.47 -3.21
C VAL A 219 1.57 2.33 -2.59
N ASP A 220 0.31 2.55 -2.30
CA ASP A 220 -0.65 1.52 -1.89
C ASP A 220 -1.71 1.37 -2.99
N LEU A 221 -1.76 0.19 -3.60
CA LEU A 221 -2.65 -0.18 -4.68
C LEU A 221 -3.68 -1.21 -4.21
N GLN A 222 -4.86 -1.14 -4.81
CA GLN A 222 -5.92 -2.14 -4.65
C GLN A 222 -6.37 -2.61 -6.03
N TYR A 223 -6.56 -3.92 -6.18
CA TYR A 223 -7.13 -4.47 -7.40
C TYR A 223 -8.65 -4.33 -7.39
N LEU A 224 -9.21 -3.91 -8.52
CA LEU A 224 -10.66 -3.82 -8.72
C LEU A 224 -11.11 -5.07 -9.49
N PHE A 225 -11.77 -5.98 -8.80
CA PHE A 225 -12.35 -7.18 -9.42
C PHE A 225 -13.77 -6.86 -9.88
N ASN A 226 -14.05 -7.02 -11.18
CA ASN A 226 -15.36 -6.65 -11.78
C ASN A 226 -15.80 -5.19 -11.52
N GLY A 227 -14.85 -4.27 -11.38
CA GLY A 227 -15.06 -2.84 -11.13
C GLY A 227 -15.16 -2.48 -9.66
N ASP A 228 -15.02 -3.45 -8.75
CA ASP A 228 -15.27 -3.28 -7.32
C ASP A 228 -14.03 -3.63 -6.48
N ALA A 229 -13.68 -2.75 -5.55
CA ALA A 229 -12.63 -2.92 -4.56
C ALA A 229 -12.89 -4.08 -3.59
N SER A 230 -14.17 -4.38 -3.35
CA SER A 230 -14.64 -5.54 -2.58
C SER A 230 -14.86 -6.80 -3.44
N GLY A 231 -14.61 -6.69 -4.75
CA GLY A 231 -14.82 -7.79 -5.67
C GLY A 231 -13.91 -8.99 -5.36
N ASN A 232 -14.23 -10.12 -6.00
CA ASN A 232 -13.59 -11.40 -5.77
C ASN A 232 -13.13 -12.03 -7.10
N TRP A 233 -11.92 -12.56 -7.11
CA TRP A 233 -11.42 -13.46 -8.14
C TRP A 233 -11.76 -14.91 -7.78
N ASN A 234 -12.76 -15.47 -8.45
CA ASN A 234 -13.10 -16.88 -8.29
C ASN A 234 -12.12 -17.76 -9.08
N MET A 235 -11.26 -18.47 -8.37
CA MET A 235 -10.27 -19.37 -8.97
C MET A 235 -10.88 -20.73 -9.32
N ALA A 236 -11.74 -21.24 -8.44
CA ALA A 236 -12.46 -22.50 -8.60
C ALA A 236 -13.76 -22.48 -7.77
N PRO A 237 -14.69 -23.44 -7.94
CA PRO A 237 -15.86 -23.54 -7.07
C PRO A 237 -15.46 -23.62 -5.58
N GLY A 238 -15.92 -22.65 -4.77
CA GLY A 238 -15.60 -22.58 -3.35
C GLY A 238 -14.18 -22.10 -3.02
N VAL A 239 -13.45 -21.59 -4.02
CA VAL A 239 -12.10 -21.01 -3.84
C VAL A 239 -12.03 -19.67 -4.56
N GLY A 240 -11.81 -18.58 -3.82
CA GLY A 240 -11.66 -17.24 -4.39
C GLY A 240 -10.71 -16.35 -3.59
N VAL A 241 -10.26 -15.25 -4.20
CA VAL A 241 -9.43 -14.23 -3.55
C VAL A 241 -10.12 -12.88 -3.62
N SER A 242 -10.31 -12.24 -2.47
CA SER A 242 -10.88 -10.89 -2.36
C SER A 242 -9.92 -9.93 -1.66
N GLY A 243 -10.18 -8.63 -1.80
CA GLY A 243 -9.47 -7.59 -1.06
C GLY A 243 -7.96 -7.53 -1.36
N LEU A 244 -7.55 -7.93 -2.56
CA LEU A 244 -6.13 -7.95 -2.95
C LEU A 244 -5.57 -6.51 -2.96
N ARG A 245 -4.63 -6.24 -2.06
CA ARG A 245 -3.91 -4.99 -1.89
C ARG A 245 -2.41 -5.19 -2.02
N PHE A 246 -1.73 -4.16 -2.51
CA PHE A 246 -0.32 -4.19 -2.80
C PHE A 246 0.30 -2.85 -2.42
N ALA A 247 1.17 -2.86 -1.41
CA ALA A 247 1.92 -1.70 -0.96
C ALA A 247 3.40 -1.89 -1.28
N ILE A 248 4.01 -0.87 -1.89
CA ILE A 248 5.47 -0.74 -2.01
C ILE A 248 5.87 0.52 -1.28
N GLU A 249 6.96 0.44 -0.51
CA GLU A 249 7.68 1.62 -0.06
C GLU A 249 9.16 1.51 -0.46
N VAL A 250 9.77 2.62 -0.82
CA VAL A 250 11.19 2.72 -1.11
C VAL A 250 11.77 3.83 -0.28
N GLU A 251 12.47 3.48 0.78
CA GLU A 251 13.28 4.45 1.50
C GLU A 251 14.54 4.78 0.70
N ASN A 252 14.97 6.04 0.79
CA ASN A 252 16.07 6.59 0.01
C ASN A 252 15.90 6.34 -1.51
N ALA A 253 14.66 6.48 -2.03
CA ALA A 253 14.32 6.25 -3.43
C ALA A 253 15.26 6.99 -4.41
N VAL A 254 15.70 8.19 -4.05
CA VAL A 254 16.84 8.87 -4.68
C VAL A 254 17.87 9.12 -3.57
N PRO A 255 18.83 8.18 -3.38
CA PRO A 255 19.73 8.20 -2.24
C PRO A 255 20.78 9.30 -2.38
N ALA A 256 21.23 9.85 -1.25
CA ALA A 256 22.45 10.64 -1.23
C ALA A 256 23.67 9.75 -1.56
N PRO A 257 24.80 10.32 -2.02
CA PRO A 257 26.01 9.55 -2.27
C PRO A 257 26.45 8.75 -1.03
N GLY A 258 26.45 7.42 -1.13
CA GLY A 258 26.82 6.51 -0.04
C GLY A 258 25.63 5.78 0.61
N ASP A 259 24.40 6.24 0.37
CA ASP A 259 23.19 5.57 0.85
C ASP A 259 22.69 4.51 -0.15
N THR A 260 22.01 3.50 0.38
CA THR A 260 21.35 2.46 -0.42
C THR A 260 19.85 2.61 -0.39
N ARG A 261 19.19 2.28 -1.50
CA ARG A 261 17.74 2.13 -1.56
C ARG A 261 17.30 0.95 -0.70
N LEU A 262 16.21 1.11 0.03
CA LEU A 262 15.61 0.06 0.84
C LEU A 262 14.16 -0.14 0.38
N PRO A 263 13.94 -0.91 -0.70
CA PRO A 263 12.59 -1.22 -1.17
C PRO A 263 11.92 -2.26 -0.28
N SER A 264 10.82 -1.95 0.36
CA SER A 264 9.94 -2.91 1.04
C SER A 264 8.66 -3.13 0.21
N ALA A 265 8.03 -4.28 0.41
CA ALA A 265 6.76 -4.59 -0.25
C ALA A 265 5.89 -5.47 0.64
N ILE A 266 4.59 -5.26 0.57
CA ILE A 266 3.55 -6.05 1.25
C ILE A 266 2.41 -6.28 0.26
N ILE A 267 1.98 -7.51 0.10
CA ILE A 267 0.79 -7.92 -0.65
C ILE A 267 -0.14 -8.60 0.33
N GLN A 268 -1.39 -8.17 0.40
CA GLN A 268 -2.40 -8.72 1.31
C GLN A 268 -3.65 -9.08 0.53
N GLY A 269 -4.37 -10.10 0.99
CA GLY A 269 -5.66 -10.48 0.44
C GLY A 269 -6.30 -11.59 1.26
N THR A 270 -7.57 -11.86 1.01
CA THR A 270 -8.31 -12.92 1.70
C THR A 270 -8.58 -14.04 0.73
N LEU A 271 -8.05 -15.23 1.01
CA LEU A 271 -8.42 -16.46 0.33
C LEU A 271 -9.69 -17.01 0.98
N ASN A 272 -10.79 -17.02 0.26
CA ASN A 272 -11.96 -17.81 0.64
C ASN A 272 -11.73 -19.26 0.20
N ALA A 273 -11.62 -20.19 1.15
CA ALA A 273 -11.37 -21.60 0.88
C ALA A 273 -12.39 -22.46 1.64
N GLY A 274 -13.26 -23.16 0.91
CA GLY A 274 -14.31 -23.98 1.53
C GLY A 274 -15.28 -23.16 2.39
N GLY A 275 -15.48 -21.87 2.07
CA GLY A 275 -16.31 -20.96 2.86
C GLY A 275 -15.61 -20.35 4.08
N THR A 276 -14.32 -20.64 4.30
CA THR A 276 -13.50 -20.03 5.35
C THR A 276 -12.64 -18.93 4.75
N ASP A 277 -12.62 -17.76 5.37
CA ASP A 277 -11.75 -16.65 4.98
C ASP A 277 -10.37 -16.82 5.64
N VAL A 278 -9.33 -16.86 4.80
CA VAL A 278 -7.92 -17.02 5.19
C VAL A 278 -7.19 -15.74 4.80
N PRO A 279 -6.86 -14.83 5.75
CA PRO A 279 -6.12 -13.62 5.44
C PRO A 279 -4.66 -13.98 5.17
N LEU A 280 -4.20 -13.72 3.95
CA LEU A 280 -2.86 -14.01 3.48
C LEU A 280 -2.04 -12.73 3.35
N GLU A 281 -0.74 -12.86 3.57
CA GLU A 281 0.27 -11.84 3.34
C GLU A 281 1.47 -12.41 2.58
N LEU A 282 2.01 -11.61 1.67
CA LEU A 282 3.34 -11.78 1.10
C LEU A 282 4.13 -10.48 1.35
N SER A 283 5.21 -10.54 2.12
CA SER A 283 5.96 -9.34 2.50
C SER A 283 7.47 -9.51 2.48
N THR A 284 8.18 -8.37 2.38
CA THR A 284 9.63 -8.29 2.55
C THR A 284 9.99 -6.90 3.08
N ALA A 285 10.90 -6.86 4.07
CA ALA A 285 11.38 -5.60 4.65
C ALA A 285 12.39 -4.89 3.72
N ASN A 286 13.18 -5.66 2.97
CA ASN A 286 14.04 -5.15 1.92
C ASN A 286 14.14 -6.14 0.77
N ALA A 287 13.37 -5.92 -0.29
CA ALA A 287 13.32 -6.74 -1.50
C ALA A 287 14.68 -6.90 -2.20
N ALA A 288 15.67 -6.04 -1.91
CA ALA A 288 17.01 -6.15 -2.45
C ALA A 288 17.90 -7.15 -1.69
N THR A 289 17.70 -7.32 -0.38
CA THR A 289 18.59 -8.11 0.50
C THR A 289 17.91 -9.28 1.18
N ASP A 290 16.66 -9.13 1.58
CA ASP A 290 15.97 -9.99 2.52
C ASP A 290 15.22 -11.12 1.82
N LEU A 291 14.73 -12.08 2.62
CA LEU A 291 13.79 -13.07 2.16
C LEU A 291 12.40 -12.45 1.99
N TRP A 292 11.60 -13.10 1.16
CA TRP A 292 10.17 -12.88 1.07
C TRP A 292 9.47 -13.88 1.96
N THR A 293 8.45 -13.41 2.66
CA THR A 293 7.67 -14.19 3.63
C THR A 293 6.23 -14.25 3.13
N ALA A 294 5.74 -15.45 2.84
CA ALA A 294 4.35 -15.72 2.48
C ALA A 294 3.64 -16.48 3.59
N GLY A 295 2.43 -16.11 3.97
CA GLY A 295 1.74 -16.81 5.05
C GLY A 295 0.38 -16.23 5.41
N ILE A 296 -0.16 -16.70 6.54
CA ILE A 296 -1.29 -16.04 7.20
C ILE A 296 -0.81 -14.68 7.74
N GLN A 297 -1.65 -13.65 7.64
CA GLN A 297 -1.35 -12.31 8.17
C GLN A 297 -0.95 -12.37 9.65
N ALA A 298 0.05 -11.58 10.02
CA ALA A 298 0.58 -11.59 11.37
C ALA A 298 -0.50 -11.19 12.40
N GLY A 299 -0.69 -12.03 13.42
CA GLY A 299 -1.69 -11.81 14.47
C GLY A 299 -3.10 -12.32 14.13
N GLU A 300 -3.31 -12.82 12.91
CA GLU A 300 -4.56 -13.48 12.52
C GLU A 300 -4.53 -14.97 12.86
N THR A 301 -5.71 -15.53 13.10
CA THR A 301 -5.91 -16.96 13.34
C THR A 301 -7.02 -17.46 12.44
N VAL A 302 -6.80 -18.60 11.81
CA VAL A 302 -7.77 -19.17 10.86
C VAL A 302 -8.37 -20.43 11.44
N VAL A 303 -9.70 -20.49 11.53
CA VAL A 303 -10.43 -21.67 12.00
C VAL A 303 -11.13 -22.33 10.82
N MET A 304 -10.59 -23.47 10.38
CA MET A 304 -11.25 -24.32 9.41
C MET A 304 -12.27 -25.23 10.12
N PRO A 305 -13.50 -25.39 9.59
CA PRO A 305 -14.51 -26.22 10.24
C PRO A 305 -14.06 -27.67 10.42
N THR A 306 -13.36 -28.23 9.42
CA THR A 306 -12.81 -29.59 9.47
C THR A 306 -11.41 -29.69 8.84
N LEU A 307 -10.67 -30.77 9.16
CA LEU A 307 -9.42 -31.10 8.45
C LEU A 307 -9.67 -31.35 6.97
N GLY A 308 -10.83 -31.90 6.62
CA GLY A 308 -11.27 -32.11 5.24
C GLY A 308 -11.31 -30.80 4.45
N ASP A 309 -11.80 -29.72 5.07
CA ASP A 309 -11.85 -28.40 4.43
C ASP A 309 -10.44 -27.89 4.12
N LEU A 310 -9.52 -27.99 5.08
CA LEU A 310 -8.11 -27.64 4.88
C LEU A 310 -7.48 -28.49 3.76
N LEU A 311 -7.66 -29.81 3.81
CA LEU A 311 -7.08 -30.73 2.83
C LEU A 311 -7.66 -30.52 1.42
N ASN A 312 -8.92 -30.15 1.31
CA ASN A 312 -9.56 -29.82 0.03
C ASN A 312 -8.96 -28.56 -0.63
N THR A 313 -8.26 -27.71 0.13
CA THR A 313 -7.51 -26.58 -0.43
C THR A 313 -6.15 -26.98 -0.99
N MET A 314 -5.57 -28.09 -0.51
CA MET A 314 -4.19 -28.50 -0.80
C MET A 314 -4.10 -29.71 -1.74
N LEU A 315 -5.14 -30.54 -1.77
CA LEU A 315 -5.15 -31.83 -2.46
C LEU A 315 -6.22 -31.85 -3.54
N ASP A 316 -5.97 -32.58 -4.62
CA ASP A 316 -7.00 -32.88 -5.60
C ASP A 316 -8.07 -33.82 -5.01
N THR A 317 -9.27 -33.80 -5.59
CA THR A 317 -10.41 -34.58 -5.12
C THR A 317 -10.13 -36.09 -5.07
N ALA A 318 -9.37 -36.63 -6.02
CA ALA A 318 -9.08 -38.06 -6.05
C ALA A 318 -8.18 -38.47 -4.88
N THR A 319 -7.18 -37.64 -4.55
CA THR A 319 -6.32 -37.84 -3.38
C THR A 319 -7.11 -37.66 -2.09
N LEU A 320 -7.94 -36.62 -1.97
CA LEU A 320 -8.80 -36.37 -0.81
C LEU A 320 -9.79 -37.52 -0.54
N ASP A 321 -10.30 -38.16 -1.58
CA ASP A 321 -11.22 -39.30 -1.47
C ASP A 321 -10.55 -40.56 -0.94
N THR A 322 -9.21 -40.67 -1.00
CA THR A 322 -8.48 -41.77 -0.37
C THR A 322 -8.37 -41.64 1.15
N ILE A 323 -8.60 -40.45 1.69
CA ILE A 323 -8.48 -40.18 3.12
C ILE A 323 -9.78 -40.63 3.82
N PRO A 324 -9.69 -41.48 4.87
CA PRO A 324 -10.87 -41.94 5.60
C PRO A 324 -11.72 -40.78 6.13
N ALA A 325 -13.04 -40.89 6.00
CA ALA A 325 -13.99 -39.86 6.47
C ALA A 325 -13.73 -39.43 7.92
N PRO A 326 -13.47 -40.32 8.90
CA PRO A 326 -13.20 -39.89 10.28
C PRO A 326 -11.97 -38.98 10.45
N VAL A 327 -11.01 -39.03 9.51
CA VAL A 327 -9.83 -38.15 9.49
C VAL A 327 -10.19 -36.80 8.84
N LYS A 328 -11.01 -36.81 7.79
CA LYS A 328 -11.50 -35.58 7.17
C LYS A 328 -12.44 -34.81 8.10
N ASP A 329 -13.23 -35.52 8.89
CA ASP A 329 -14.25 -34.94 9.77
C ASP A 329 -13.68 -34.43 11.11
N ILE A 330 -12.36 -34.40 11.29
CA ILE A 330 -11.73 -33.82 12.49
C ILE A 330 -12.13 -32.36 12.60
N PRO A 331 -12.86 -31.96 13.65
CA PRO A 331 -13.46 -30.63 13.72
C PRO A 331 -12.49 -29.55 14.22
N GLY A 332 -12.74 -28.32 13.80
CA GLY A 332 -12.20 -27.11 14.40
C GLY A 332 -10.67 -26.99 14.28
N ILE A 333 -10.13 -27.08 13.07
CA ILE A 333 -8.69 -26.91 12.87
C ILE A 333 -8.35 -25.43 12.98
N THR A 334 -7.61 -25.06 14.02
CA THR A 334 -7.11 -23.71 14.22
C THR A 334 -5.69 -23.64 13.67
N ILE A 335 -5.42 -22.68 12.79
CA ILE A 335 -4.11 -22.42 12.22
C ILE A 335 -3.63 -21.10 12.83
N ASP A 336 -2.73 -21.22 13.79
CA ASP A 336 -2.16 -20.12 14.57
C ASP A 336 -0.98 -19.47 13.81
N ALA A 337 -0.29 -20.24 12.99
CA ALA A 337 0.74 -19.74 12.10
C ALA A 337 0.87 -20.64 10.86
N LEU A 338 1.10 -20.02 9.71
CA LEU A 338 1.57 -20.69 8.50
C LEU A 338 2.43 -19.68 7.76
N THR A 339 3.72 -19.96 7.61
CA THR A 339 4.69 -19.03 7.05
C THR A 339 5.74 -19.78 6.23
N VAL A 340 6.04 -19.25 5.05
CA VAL A 340 7.05 -19.75 4.12
C VAL A 340 8.00 -18.60 3.79
N GLU A 341 9.30 -18.81 4.00
CA GLU A 341 10.31 -17.83 3.63
C GLU A 341 11.07 -18.31 2.40
N PHE A 342 11.26 -17.43 1.42
CA PHE A 342 11.93 -17.76 0.17
C PHE A 342 12.73 -16.59 -0.40
N ASP A 343 13.72 -16.91 -1.24
CA ASP A 343 14.56 -15.94 -1.94
C ASP A 343 14.25 -15.97 -3.44
N PRO A 344 13.48 -15.01 -3.99
CA PRO A 344 13.12 -15.01 -5.40
C PRO A 344 14.32 -14.73 -6.33
N ARG A 345 15.42 -14.16 -5.82
CA ARG A 345 16.62 -13.84 -6.63
C ARG A 345 17.35 -15.09 -7.09
N ARG A 346 17.16 -16.20 -6.38
CA ARG A 346 17.77 -17.50 -6.65
C ARG A 346 17.09 -18.28 -7.77
N LYS A 347 15.98 -17.77 -8.32
CA LYS A 347 15.21 -18.40 -9.41
C LYS A 347 16.03 -18.69 -10.68
N THR A 348 17.16 -18.02 -10.88
CA THR A 348 18.00 -18.13 -12.07
C THR A 348 19.03 -19.27 -12.01
N ASP A 349 19.33 -19.80 -10.82
CA ASP A 349 20.16 -20.99 -10.67
C ASP A 349 19.29 -22.15 -10.15
N PRO A 350 19.00 -23.18 -10.97
CA PRO A 350 18.23 -24.34 -10.54
C PRO A 350 18.88 -25.16 -9.41
N GLN A 351 20.15 -24.91 -9.07
CA GLN A 351 20.83 -25.46 -7.89
C GLN A 351 20.53 -24.65 -6.62
N GLU A 352 20.16 -23.37 -6.75
CA GLU A 352 19.87 -22.49 -5.63
C GLU A 352 18.38 -22.52 -5.26
N LYS A 353 18.10 -23.24 -4.18
CA LYS A 353 16.74 -23.55 -3.76
C LYS A 353 16.07 -22.29 -3.20
N THR A 354 14.94 -21.92 -3.80
CA THR A 354 14.22 -20.66 -3.51
C THR A 354 13.58 -20.66 -2.13
N ILE A 355 12.93 -21.75 -1.71
CA ILE A 355 12.31 -21.87 -0.38
C ILE A 355 13.36 -22.21 0.67
N LYS A 356 13.42 -21.40 1.73
CA LYS A 356 14.34 -21.53 2.85
C LYS A 356 13.66 -22.14 4.05
N ASN A 357 12.64 -21.48 4.58
CA ASN A 357 12.02 -21.86 5.86
C ASN A 357 10.53 -22.13 5.68
N LEU A 358 10.00 -23.06 6.45
CA LEU A 358 8.58 -23.36 6.57
C LEU A 358 8.24 -23.49 8.06
N ARG A 359 7.31 -22.66 8.51
CA ARG A 359 6.77 -22.71 9.87
C ARG A 359 5.27 -22.91 9.83
N PHE A 360 4.77 -23.78 10.69
CA PHE A 360 3.33 -23.92 10.91
C PHE A 360 3.02 -24.25 12.36
N ASP A 361 1.86 -23.78 12.83
CA ASP A 361 1.31 -24.04 14.15
C ASP A 361 -0.19 -24.28 13.99
N ILE A 362 -0.61 -25.50 14.30
CA ILE A 362 -1.97 -25.99 14.08
C ILE A 362 -2.45 -26.65 15.36
N SER A 363 -3.66 -26.32 15.79
CA SER A 363 -4.30 -26.92 16.96
C SER A 363 -5.74 -27.37 16.65
N LEU A 364 -6.26 -28.29 17.47
CA LEU A 364 -7.69 -28.63 17.44
C LEU A 364 -8.43 -27.74 18.44
N GLY A 365 -9.43 -27.01 17.96
CA GLY A 365 -10.28 -26.11 18.74
C GLY A 365 -11.32 -26.83 19.60
N SER A 366 -11.45 -28.14 19.45
CA SER A 366 -12.34 -28.97 20.28
C SER A 366 -11.76 -30.37 20.51
N ASP A 367 -12.25 -31.01 21.57
CA ASP A 367 -12.00 -32.41 21.83
C ASP A 367 -12.38 -33.28 20.62
N TRP A 368 -11.54 -34.25 20.31
CA TRP A 368 -11.80 -35.22 19.25
C TRP A 368 -12.03 -36.60 19.86
N GLU A 369 -13.27 -37.05 19.81
CA GLU A 369 -13.67 -38.40 20.24
C GLU A 369 -13.40 -39.41 19.13
N LEU A 370 -12.26 -40.11 19.23
CA LEU A 370 -11.82 -41.13 18.29
C LEU A 370 -12.64 -42.43 18.39
N ALA A 371 -13.01 -42.80 19.61
CA ALA A 371 -13.83 -43.96 19.90
C ALA A 371 -14.79 -43.62 21.06
N PRO A 372 -16.11 -43.55 20.80
CA PRO A 372 -17.05 -43.08 21.80
C PRO A 372 -16.96 -43.76 23.16
N GLY A 373 -16.79 -42.97 24.22
CA GLY A 373 -16.65 -43.44 25.60
C GLY A 373 -15.37 -44.22 25.91
N PHE A 374 -14.44 -44.33 24.96
CA PHE A 374 -13.20 -45.09 25.12
C PHE A 374 -11.95 -44.28 24.83
N LEU A 375 -11.89 -43.55 23.71
CA LEU A 375 -10.71 -42.79 23.32
C LEU A 375 -11.13 -41.40 22.85
N SER A 376 -10.64 -40.38 23.54
CA SER A 376 -10.73 -38.99 23.09
C SER A 376 -9.38 -38.31 23.22
N THR A 377 -9.20 -37.21 22.49
CA THR A 377 -8.02 -36.37 22.56
C THR A 377 -8.42 -34.92 22.83
N GLN A 378 -7.61 -34.22 23.60
CA GLN A 378 -7.77 -32.81 23.94
C GLN A 378 -6.44 -32.09 23.77
N ASN A 379 -6.45 -30.75 23.71
CA ASN A 379 -5.23 -29.93 23.64
C ASN A 379 -4.26 -30.37 22.53
N ASN A 380 -4.81 -30.79 21.40
CA ASN A 380 -4.00 -31.28 20.29
C ASN A 380 -3.34 -30.09 19.59
N ARG A 381 -2.01 -30.08 19.51
CA ARG A 381 -1.26 -29.05 18.80
C ARG A 381 -0.03 -29.62 18.13
N LEU A 382 0.27 -29.08 16.95
CA LEU A 382 1.43 -29.37 16.12
C LEU A 382 2.08 -28.05 15.74
N ALA A 383 3.28 -27.79 16.26
CA ALA A 383 4.05 -26.59 15.94
C ALA A 383 5.43 -27.00 15.45
N PHE A 384 5.78 -26.65 14.22
CA PHE A 384 7.06 -27.01 13.61
C PHE A 384 7.70 -25.82 12.90
N ASP A 385 9.02 -25.82 12.95
CA ASP A 385 9.90 -24.93 12.20
C ASP A 385 10.90 -25.80 11.43
N ILE A 386 10.94 -25.59 10.12
CA ILE A 386 11.79 -26.33 9.20
C ILE A 386 12.67 -25.34 8.45
N GLU A 387 13.95 -25.26 8.82
CA GLU A 387 14.92 -24.42 8.12
C GLU A 387 15.65 -25.21 7.05
N ASN A 388 16.11 -24.50 6.01
CA ASN A 388 16.77 -25.09 4.85
C ASN A 388 15.93 -26.22 4.24
N LEU A 389 14.61 -26.01 4.12
CA LEU A 389 13.61 -27.02 3.75
C LEU A 389 14.04 -27.86 2.55
N LEU A 390 14.60 -27.25 1.52
CA LEU A 390 14.96 -27.98 0.31
C LEU A 390 16.40 -28.53 0.35
N ASP A 391 17.26 -28.15 1.30
CA ASP A 391 18.64 -28.64 1.46
C ASP A 391 18.75 -29.75 2.52
N SER A 392 18.59 -31.00 2.08
CA SER A 392 18.63 -32.17 2.96
C SER A 392 19.92 -32.34 3.77
N ALA A 393 21.06 -31.76 3.33
CA ALA A 393 22.31 -31.88 4.04
C ALA A 393 22.40 -30.95 5.26
N ASN A 394 21.71 -29.81 5.20
CA ASN A 394 21.70 -28.77 6.24
C ASN A 394 20.31 -28.50 6.83
N ARG A 395 19.33 -29.37 6.53
CA ARG A 395 17.94 -29.24 6.99
C ARG A 395 17.87 -29.43 8.50
N THR A 396 17.29 -28.46 9.19
CA THR A 396 16.92 -28.56 10.60
C THR A 396 15.39 -28.66 10.68
N ILE A 397 14.92 -29.48 11.63
CA ILE A 397 13.50 -29.60 11.94
C ILE A 397 13.40 -29.53 13.45
N ALA A 398 12.75 -28.49 13.95
CA ALA A 398 12.44 -28.30 15.35
C ALA A 398 10.92 -28.16 15.53
N GLY A 399 10.42 -28.45 16.71
CA GLY A 399 8.99 -28.35 16.97
C GLY A 399 8.49 -29.19 18.13
N THR A 400 7.19 -29.13 18.32
CA THR A 400 6.44 -29.82 19.35
C THR A 400 5.14 -30.39 18.77
N ALA A 401 4.80 -31.61 19.17
CA ALA A 401 3.49 -32.19 19.02
C ALA A 401 2.98 -32.60 20.40
N GLU A 402 1.85 -32.04 20.82
CA GLU A 402 1.27 -32.25 22.14
C GLU A 402 -0.20 -32.65 22.04
N SER A 403 -0.63 -33.49 22.99
CA SER A 403 -2.02 -33.95 23.09
C SER A 403 -2.26 -34.53 24.49
N THR A 404 -3.47 -34.40 24.99
CA THR A 404 -3.98 -35.17 26.13
C THR A 404 -4.90 -36.26 25.60
N LEU A 405 -4.49 -37.52 25.70
CA LEU A 405 -5.31 -38.67 25.32
C LEU A 405 -6.08 -39.19 26.55
N THR A 406 -7.38 -39.34 26.45
CA THR A 406 -8.18 -40.00 27.49
C THR A 406 -8.56 -41.41 27.03
N VAL A 407 -8.04 -42.43 27.72
CA VAL A 407 -8.28 -43.84 27.42
C VAL A 407 -9.09 -44.48 28.54
N ALA A 408 -10.30 -44.92 28.24
CA ALA A 408 -11.26 -45.49 29.20
C ALA A 408 -11.41 -44.62 30.47
N GLY A 409 -11.39 -43.30 30.29
CA GLY A 409 -11.49 -42.31 31.38
C GLY A 409 -10.17 -41.96 32.08
N ALA A 410 -9.04 -42.57 31.70
CA ALA A 410 -7.73 -42.24 32.23
C ALA A 410 -6.97 -41.26 31.30
N PRO A 411 -6.65 -40.03 31.74
CA PRO A 411 -5.90 -39.06 30.95
C PRO A 411 -4.40 -39.39 30.90
N PHE A 412 -3.83 -39.20 29.72
CA PHE A 412 -2.42 -39.34 29.37
C PHE A 412 -1.97 -38.09 28.64
N ASN A 413 -1.00 -37.39 29.21
CA ASN A 413 -0.36 -36.29 28.51
C ASN A 413 0.75 -36.85 27.62
N PHE A 414 0.79 -36.36 26.38
CA PHE A 414 1.75 -36.75 25.37
C PHE A 414 2.47 -35.50 24.85
N LEU A 415 3.80 -35.56 24.80
CA LEU A 415 4.64 -34.53 24.22
C LEU A 415 5.75 -35.18 23.39
N LEU A 416 5.81 -34.83 22.12
CA LEU A 416 6.93 -35.08 21.23
C LEU A 416 7.61 -33.75 20.95
N GLU A 417 8.89 -33.61 21.25
CA GLU A 417 9.61 -32.35 21.07
C GLU A 417 11.00 -32.56 20.45
N LYS A 418 11.45 -31.57 19.70
CA LYS A 418 12.83 -31.44 19.24
C LYS A 418 13.19 -29.97 19.20
N THR A 419 14.20 -29.57 19.97
CA THR A 419 14.76 -28.22 19.89
C THR A 419 15.72 -28.12 18.70
N ALA A 420 16.04 -26.90 18.27
CA ALA A 420 16.94 -26.66 17.14
C ALA A 420 18.33 -27.30 17.32
N ASP A 421 18.83 -27.32 18.56
CA ASP A 421 20.14 -27.88 18.90
C ASP A 421 20.12 -29.39 19.22
N ALA A 422 18.93 -30.01 19.31
CA ALA A 422 18.81 -31.43 19.62
C ALA A 422 19.01 -32.29 18.37
N GLU A 423 19.81 -33.34 18.48
CA GLU A 423 19.97 -34.32 17.40
C GLU A 423 18.69 -35.16 17.20
N ASN A 424 18.10 -35.59 18.33
CA ASN A 424 16.99 -36.54 18.36
C ASN A 424 15.70 -35.92 18.88
N TRP A 425 14.58 -36.49 18.43
CA TRP A 425 13.27 -36.23 19.01
C TRP A 425 13.16 -36.88 20.39
N THR A 426 12.58 -36.16 21.33
CA THR A 426 12.21 -36.69 22.65
C THR A 426 10.72 -36.91 22.69
N MET A 427 10.32 -38.12 23.05
CA MET A 427 8.92 -38.48 23.27
C MET A 427 8.75 -38.70 24.77
N SER A 428 7.80 -37.98 25.36
CA SER A 428 7.46 -38.11 26.77
C SER A 428 5.95 -38.27 26.93
N GLY A 429 5.56 -38.99 27.97
CA GLY A 429 4.17 -39.09 28.34
C GLY A 429 4.00 -39.70 29.71
N ALA A 430 2.95 -39.29 30.39
CA ALA A 430 2.63 -39.75 31.74
C ALA A 430 1.12 -39.83 31.94
N LEU A 431 0.71 -40.82 32.74
CA LEU A 431 -0.59 -40.79 33.39
C LEU A 431 -0.66 -39.56 34.28
N GLU A 432 -1.79 -38.88 34.32
CA GLU A 432 -1.99 -37.87 35.36
C GLU A 432 -2.01 -38.51 36.74
N ASP A 433 -1.53 -37.77 37.74
CA ASP A 433 -1.48 -38.23 39.12
C ASP A 433 -2.85 -38.70 39.60
N GLY A 434 -2.89 -39.95 40.11
CA GLY A 434 -4.13 -40.59 40.56
C GLY A 434 -4.93 -41.33 39.48
N SER A 435 -4.49 -41.29 38.22
CA SER A 435 -5.12 -42.03 37.12
C SER A 435 -4.58 -43.46 37.00
N SER A 436 -5.44 -44.40 36.57
CA SER A 436 -5.05 -45.79 36.33
C SER A 436 -5.69 -46.32 35.06
N LEU A 437 -4.93 -47.04 34.24
CA LEU A 437 -5.49 -47.79 33.12
C LEU A 437 -6.21 -49.05 33.61
N PRO A 438 -7.48 -49.27 33.24
CA PRO A 438 -8.11 -50.56 33.43
C PRO A 438 -7.48 -51.56 32.43
N LEU A 439 -6.55 -52.37 32.92
CA LEU A 439 -6.02 -53.53 32.18
C LEU A 439 -6.99 -54.71 32.39
N SER A 440 -8.14 -54.70 31.70
CA SER A 440 -9.13 -55.78 31.80
C SER A 440 -9.55 -56.32 30.45
#